data_AF-A0A960EIA3-F1
#
_entry.id   AF-A0A960EIA3-F1
#
_cell.length_a   1.000
_cell.length_b   1.000
_cell.length_c   1.000
_cell.angle_alpha   90.00
_cell.angle_beta   90.00
_cell.angle_gamma   90.00
#
_symmetry.space_group_name_H-M   'P 1'
#
loop_
_entity.id
_entity.type
_entity.pdbx_description
1 polymer ?
#
loop_
_entity_poly.entity_id
_entity_poly.type
_entity_poly.pdbx_seq_one_letter_code
_entity_poly.pdbx_strand_id
1 'polypeptide(L)'
;MAERGDHTYEADIRWTTHGVAHITAADWGSLGFGQGYGCARDHLGTLADQFVKVRSERARFHGAGPLDRHLALDLGYQALGVRDRAPALRDAQAPEVRQLVAGYTAGYNAWVAEAIETDRVPEWCAGAPWVRPIDELDLWSYIVDLSLLASGRNLAEIIGRAVAPGPDGPAEPAPVS
;
A
#
# COMPACT_ATOMS: atom_id res chain seq x y z
N MET A 1 24.48 -4.08 13.98
CA MET A 1 25.36 -4.24 12.81
C MET A 1 24.73 -3.36 11.75
N ALA A 2 25.38 -2.25 11.38
CA ALA A 2 24.79 -1.30 10.45
C ALA A 2 24.95 -1.86 9.02
N GLU A 3 23.84 -2.13 8.35
CA GLU A 3 23.85 -2.48 6.93
C GLU A 3 23.78 -1.20 6.11
N ARG A 4 24.80 -0.99 5.27
CA ARG A 4 24.91 0.17 4.37
C ARG A 4 24.55 -0.27 2.96
N GLY A 5 23.34 0.04 2.52
CA GLY A 5 22.97 0.04 1.10
C GLY A 5 23.30 1.39 0.47
N ASP A 6 23.60 1.40 -0.84
CA ASP A 6 24.07 2.55 -1.65
C ASP A 6 23.64 3.95 -1.15
N HIS A 7 24.59 4.65 -0.51
CA HIS A 7 24.68 6.09 -0.20
C HIS A 7 23.41 6.98 -0.25
N THR A 8 22.29 6.63 0.40
CA THR A 8 21.16 7.60 0.53
C THR A 8 20.44 7.62 1.88
N TYR A 9 20.31 6.50 2.57
CA TYR A 9 19.62 6.42 3.88
C TYR A 9 20.42 5.58 4.87
N GLU A 10 20.48 6.00 6.14
CA GLU A 10 21.19 5.28 7.21
C GLU A 10 20.37 5.27 8.50
N ALA A 11 19.93 4.09 8.93
CA ALA A 11 19.16 3.90 10.16
C ALA A 11 19.76 2.79 11.03
N ASP A 12 19.81 3.01 12.35
CA ASP A 12 20.05 1.97 13.34
C ASP A 12 18.70 1.41 13.80
N ILE A 13 18.51 0.10 13.62
CA ILE A 13 17.29 -0.59 14.03
C ILE A 13 17.65 -1.63 15.09
N ARG A 14 17.06 -1.49 16.28
CA ARG A 14 17.19 -2.46 17.38
C ARG A 14 15.84 -3.10 17.65
N TRP A 15 15.78 -4.42 17.61
CA TRP A 15 14.58 -5.17 18.00
C TRP A 15 14.67 -5.62 19.45
N THR A 16 13.60 -5.41 20.21
CA THR A 16 13.45 -5.92 21.57
C THR A 16 12.54 -7.16 21.60
N THR A 17 12.27 -7.68 22.79
CA THR A 17 11.38 -8.84 22.98
C THR A 17 10.04 -8.61 22.28
N HIS A 18 9.50 -9.68 21.67
CA HIS A 18 8.29 -9.65 20.83
C HIS A 18 8.43 -8.93 19.48
N GLY A 19 9.66 -8.57 19.07
CA GLY A 19 9.91 -8.00 17.74
C GLY A 19 9.65 -6.49 17.63
N VAL A 20 9.58 -5.76 18.75
CA VAL A 20 9.36 -4.31 18.71
C VAL A 20 10.60 -3.60 18.19
N ALA A 21 10.48 -2.92 17.05
CA ALA A 21 11.56 -2.15 16.43
C ALA A 21 11.72 -0.78 17.08
N HIS A 22 12.95 -0.45 17.47
CA HIS A 22 13.38 0.88 17.89
C HIS A 22 14.32 1.43 16.81
N ILE A 23 13.90 2.50 16.13
CA ILE A 23 14.60 3.06 14.97
C ILE A 23 15.20 4.40 15.36
N THR A 24 16.49 4.59 15.08
CA THR A 24 17.20 5.86 15.26
C THR A 24 17.87 6.25 13.94
N ALA A 25 17.77 7.53 13.57
CA ALA A 25 18.35 8.06 12.35
C ALA A 25 18.69 9.56 12.53
N ALA A 26 19.55 10.08 11.65
CA ALA A 26 19.99 11.48 11.70
C ALA A 26 19.03 12.46 10.99
N ASP A 27 18.15 11.95 10.13
CA ASP A 27 17.22 12.74 9.32
C ASP A 27 15.89 11.98 9.08
N TRP A 28 14.88 12.68 8.57
CA TRP A 28 13.54 12.13 8.35
C TRP A 28 13.47 11.05 7.28
N GLY A 29 14.27 11.15 6.21
CA GLY A 29 14.32 10.15 5.16
C GLY A 29 14.91 8.84 5.67
N SER A 30 16.02 8.93 6.40
CA SER A 30 16.65 7.80 7.06
C SER A 30 15.75 7.19 8.15
N LEU A 31 15.01 8.01 8.91
CA LEU A 31 14.03 7.50 9.87
C LEU A 31 12.91 6.72 9.17
N GLY A 32 12.40 7.29 8.07
CA GLY A 32 11.41 6.65 7.21
C GLY A 32 11.91 5.32 6.66
N PHE A 33 13.17 5.27 6.19
CA PHE A 33 13.81 4.05 5.71
C PHE A 33 13.81 2.95 6.77
N GLY A 34 14.24 3.24 7.99
CA GLY A 34 14.22 2.25 9.07
C GLY A 34 12.80 1.77 9.41
N GLN A 35 11.81 2.68 9.35
CA GLN A 35 10.42 2.33 9.57
C GLN A 35 9.86 1.45 8.46
N GLY A 36 10.07 1.80 7.19
CA GLY A 36 9.62 1.02 6.05
C GLY A 36 10.22 -0.38 6.03
N TYR A 37 11.53 -0.49 6.32
CA TYR A 37 12.24 -1.76 6.41
C TYR A 37 11.69 -2.63 7.55
N GLY A 38 11.55 -2.07 8.76
CA GLY A 38 11.02 -2.80 9.92
C GLY A 38 9.57 -3.26 9.73
N CYS A 39 8.69 -2.39 9.23
CA CYS A 39 7.30 -2.75 8.95
C CYS A 39 7.18 -3.82 7.86
N ALA A 40 7.99 -3.73 6.80
CA ALA A 40 8.02 -4.73 5.75
C ALA A 40 8.53 -6.08 6.28
N ARG A 41 9.54 -6.08 7.14
CA ARG A 41 10.03 -7.30 7.82
C ARG A 41 8.92 -8.11 8.48
N ASP A 42 8.05 -7.43 9.23
CA ASP A 42 7.05 -8.11 10.04
C ASP A 42 5.71 -8.32 9.30
N HIS A 43 5.41 -7.48 8.29
CA HIS A 43 4.10 -7.41 7.65
C HIS A 43 4.13 -7.38 6.11
N LEU A 44 5.19 -7.91 5.48
CA LEU A 44 5.43 -7.84 4.03
C LEU A 44 4.19 -8.13 3.18
N GLY A 45 3.60 -9.31 3.33
CA GLY A 45 2.46 -9.71 2.50
C GLY A 45 1.23 -8.82 2.71
N THR A 46 0.96 -8.39 3.94
CA THR A 46 -0.17 -7.51 4.26
C THR A 46 0.01 -6.14 3.61
N LEU A 47 1.22 -5.57 3.69
CA LEU A 47 1.54 -4.29 3.05
C LEU A 47 1.46 -4.40 1.52
N ALA A 48 2.06 -5.44 0.93
CA ALA A 48 1.99 -5.71 -0.50
C ALA A 48 0.54 -5.81 -1.01
N ASP A 49 -0.33 -6.50 -0.26
CA ASP A 49 -1.77 -6.61 -0.55
C ASP A 49 -2.51 -5.25 -0.47
N GLN A 50 -2.10 -4.34 0.43
CA GLN A 50 -2.63 -2.97 0.43
C GLN A 50 -2.21 -2.21 -0.83
N PHE A 51 -1.01 -2.42 -1.34
CA PHE A 51 -0.57 -1.79 -2.59
C PHE A 51 -1.32 -2.33 -3.81
N VAL A 52 -1.64 -3.63 -3.85
CA VAL A 52 -2.54 -4.21 -4.86
C VAL A 52 -3.90 -3.50 -4.84
N LYS A 53 -4.46 -3.28 -3.65
CA LYS A 53 -5.75 -2.62 -3.47
C LYS A 53 -5.74 -1.19 -4.00
N VAL A 54 -4.78 -0.35 -3.58
CA VAL A 54 -4.75 1.05 -4.02
C VAL A 54 -4.33 1.22 -5.48
N ARG A 55 -3.65 0.22 -6.06
CA ARG A 55 -3.41 0.13 -7.50
C ARG A 55 -4.63 -0.30 -8.31
N SER A 56 -5.73 -0.68 -7.67
CA SER A 56 -6.91 -1.27 -8.31
C SER A 56 -6.56 -2.53 -9.11
N GLU A 57 -5.74 -3.40 -8.51
CA GLU A 57 -5.24 -4.63 -9.12
C GLU A 57 -5.77 -5.90 -8.42
N ARG A 58 -6.79 -5.82 -7.54
CA ARG A 58 -7.25 -7.02 -6.81
C ARG A 58 -7.83 -8.07 -7.72
N ALA A 59 -8.66 -7.68 -8.69
CA ALA A 59 -9.24 -8.61 -9.65
C ALA A 59 -8.16 -9.28 -10.51
N ARG A 60 -7.09 -8.55 -10.82
CA ARG A 60 -5.94 -9.06 -11.58
C ARG A 60 -5.20 -10.18 -10.84
N PHE A 61 -4.99 -10.03 -9.54
CA PHE A 61 -4.14 -10.95 -8.76
C PHE A 61 -4.90 -11.98 -7.92
N HIS A 62 -6.16 -11.71 -7.59
CA HIS A 62 -7.00 -12.55 -6.72
C HIS A 62 -8.30 -13.00 -7.40
N GLY A 63 -8.44 -12.73 -8.71
CA GLY A 63 -9.68 -12.95 -9.46
C GLY A 63 -10.79 -11.99 -9.06
N ALA A 64 -11.91 -12.00 -9.78
CA ALA A 64 -13.05 -11.10 -9.54
C ALA A 64 -13.64 -11.20 -8.12
N GLY A 65 -13.37 -12.31 -7.41
CA GLY A 65 -13.88 -12.58 -6.08
C GLY A 65 -15.37 -12.98 -6.09
N PRO A 66 -15.91 -13.43 -4.95
CA PRO A 66 -17.33 -13.72 -4.82
C PRO A 66 -18.18 -12.51 -5.22
N LEU A 67 -19.20 -12.74 -6.05
CA LEU A 67 -20.11 -11.71 -6.55
C LEU A 67 -19.38 -10.53 -7.23
N ASP A 68 -18.21 -10.75 -7.82
CA ASP A 68 -17.37 -9.72 -8.45
C ASP A 68 -16.87 -8.63 -7.48
N ARG A 69 -16.78 -8.92 -6.18
CA ARG A 69 -16.40 -7.92 -5.16
C ARG A 69 -15.03 -7.27 -5.39
N HIS A 70 -14.03 -8.01 -5.88
CA HIS A 70 -12.72 -7.44 -6.16
C HIS A 70 -12.75 -6.54 -7.39
N LEU A 71 -13.51 -6.93 -8.42
CA LEU A 71 -13.72 -6.11 -9.61
C LEU A 71 -14.46 -4.81 -9.25
N ALA A 72 -15.53 -4.91 -8.46
CA ALA A 72 -16.26 -3.75 -7.95
C ALA A 72 -15.37 -2.85 -7.09
N LEU A 73 -14.51 -3.42 -6.24
CA LEU A 73 -13.58 -2.63 -5.43
C LEU A 73 -12.56 -1.88 -6.30
N ASP A 74 -11.97 -2.54 -7.30
CA ASP A 74 -11.01 -1.93 -8.22
C ASP A 74 -11.65 -0.76 -8.99
N LEU A 75 -12.84 -0.96 -9.55
CA LEU A 75 -13.61 0.09 -10.22
C LEU A 75 -13.98 1.24 -9.26
N GLY A 76 -14.31 0.90 -8.01
CA GLY A 76 -14.60 1.87 -6.95
C GLY A 76 -13.40 2.75 -6.62
N TYR A 77 -12.20 2.18 -6.51
CA TYR A 77 -10.98 2.95 -6.22
C TYR A 77 -10.56 3.83 -7.40
N GLN A 78 -10.79 3.36 -8.63
CA GLN A 78 -10.65 4.19 -9.83
C GLN A 78 -11.63 5.36 -9.84
N ALA A 79 -12.93 5.11 -9.57
CA ALA A 79 -13.95 6.17 -9.50
C ALA A 79 -13.69 7.17 -8.37
N LEU A 80 -13.15 6.70 -7.23
CA LEU A 80 -12.70 7.55 -6.14
C LEU A 80 -11.40 8.32 -6.45
N GLY A 81 -10.72 8.01 -7.55
CA GLY A 81 -9.47 8.68 -7.95
C GLY A 81 -8.36 8.54 -6.91
N VAL A 82 -8.26 7.38 -6.23
CA VAL A 82 -7.34 7.19 -5.09
C VAL A 82 -5.89 7.48 -5.50
N ARG A 83 -5.43 6.94 -6.63
CA ARG A 83 -4.07 7.20 -7.14
C ARG A 83 -3.91 8.61 -7.69
N ASP A 84 -4.93 9.14 -8.37
CA ASP A 84 -4.87 10.45 -9.01
C ASP A 84 -4.74 11.59 -7.98
N ARG A 85 -5.21 11.36 -6.76
CA ARG A 85 -5.07 12.28 -5.62
C ARG A 85 -3.69 12.25 -4.96
N ALA A 86 -2.91 11.19 -5.16
CA ALA A 86 -1.63 10.99 -4.47
C ALA A 86 -0.60 12.11 -4.74
N PRO A 87 -0.39 12.61 -5.97
CA PRO A 87 0.55 13.71 -6.21
C PRO A 87 0.13 15.00 -5.50
N ALA A 88 -1.15 15.36 -5.57
CA ALA A 88 -1.67 16.57 -4.92
C ALA A 88 -1.56 16.47 -3.39
N LEU A 89 -1.81 15.29 -2.82
CA LEU A 89 -1.62 15.05 -1.39
C LEU A 89 -0.15 15.22 -0.99
N ARG A 90 0.78 14.58 -1.71
CA ARG A 90 2.24 14.70 -1.49
C ARG A 90 2.69 16.16 -1.54
N ASP A 91 2.31 16.87 -2.59
CA ASP A 91 2.78 18.23 -2.85
C ASP A 91 2.25 19.24 -1.81
N ALA A 92 1.15 18.91 -1.13
CA ALA A 92 0.61 19.68 -0.01
C ALA A 92 1.30 19.40 1.34
N GLN A 93 2.23 18.43 1.42
CA GLN A 93 2.90 18.07 2.67
C GLN A 93 4.19 18.86 2.91
N ALA A 94 4.52 19.05 4.19
CA ALA A 94 5.79 19.61 4.61
C ALA A 94 6.99 18.76 4.09
N PRO A 95 8.17 19.37 3.84
CA PRO A 95 9.35 18.65 3.35
C PRO A 95 9.72 17.42 4.17
N GLU A 96 9.59 17.47 5.49
CA GLU A 96 9.94 16.40 6.42
C GLU A 96 9.03 15.18 6.24
N VAL A 97 7.74 15.40 6.00
CA VAL A 97 6.78 14.32 5.74
C VAL A 97 7.06 13.66 4.40
N ARG A 98 7.39 14.45 3.37
CA ARG A 98 7.80 13.91 2.06
C ARG A 98 9.08 13.08 2.16
N GLN A 99 10.07 13.55 2.92
CA GLN A 99 11.29 12.80 3.21
C GLN A 99 10.97 11.49 3.93
N LEU A 100 10.15 11.52 4.98
CA LEU A 100 9.76 10.32 5.73
C LEU A 100 9.08 9.27 4.82
N VAL A 101 8.16 9.70 3.94
CA VAL A 101 7.46 8.79 3.02
C VAL A 101 8.40 8.24 1.95
N ALA A 102 9.26 9.07 1.35
CA ALA A 102 10.27 8.62 0.40
C ALA A 102 11.24 7.59 1.03
N GLY A 103 11.66 7.85 2.28
CA GLY A 103 12.43 6.93 3.09
C GLY A 103 11.71 5.61 3.30
N TYR A 104 10.45 5.65 3.76
CA TYR A 104 9.64 4.44 3.98
C TYR A 104 9.55 3.59 2.72
N THR A 105 9.26 4.20 1.57
CA THR A 105 9.23 3.49 0.29
C THR A 105 10.56 2.79 0.00
N ALA A 106 11.68 3.47 0.20
CA ALA A 106 13.01 2.87 0.01
C ALA A 106 13.28 1.71 1.00
N GLY A 107 12.89 1.86 2.27
CA GLY A 107 13.03 0.83 3.29
C GLY A 107 12.19 -0.42 3.01
N TYR A 108 10.93 -0.23 2.60
CA TYR A 108 10.07 -1.32 2.15
C TYR A 108 10.69 -2.07 0.97
N ASN A 109 11.16 -1.33 -0.05
CA ASN A 109 11.77 -1.94 -1.23
C ASN A 109 13.07 -2.69 -0.92
N ALA A 110 13.89 -2.18 0.01
CA ALA A 110 15.09 -2.85 0.49
C ALA A 110 14.75 -4.20 1.15
N TRP A 111 13.75 -4.22 2.03
CA TRP A 111 13.30 -5.48 2.63
C TRP A 111 12.68 -6.45 1.60
N VAL A 112 11.89 -5.96 0.64
CA VAL A 112 11.34 -6.81 -0.43
C VAL A 112 12.47 -7.54 -1.17
N ALA A 113 13.52 -6.82 -1.55
CA ALA A 113 14.67 -7.40 -2.24
C ALA A 113 15.37 -8.46 -1.38
N GLU A 114 15.68 -8.13 -0.12
CA GLU A 114 16.33 -9.05 0.81
C GLU A 114 15.47 -10.28 1.10
N ALA A 115 14.16 -10.10 1.32
CA ALA A 115 13.24 -11.19 1.61
C ALA A 115 13.12 -12.18 0.44
N ILE A 116 13.15 -11.69 -0.80
CA ILE A 116 13.16 -12.54 -1.99
C ILE A 116 14.50 -13.28 -2.13
N GLU A 117 15.62 -12.57 -1.97
CA GLU A 117 16.96 -13.16 -2.10
C GLU A 117 17.23 -14.23 -1.04
N THR A 118 16.72 -14.03 0.17
CA THR A 118 16.99 -14.88 1.33
C THR A 118 15.84 -15.82 1.70
N ASP A 119 14.84 -15.96 0.82
CA ASP A 119 13.66 -16.82 1.00
C ASP A 119 12.93 -16.58 2.34
N ARG A 120 12.79 -15.29 2.71
CA ARG A 120 12.10 -14.80 3.92
C ARG A 120 10.72 -14.20 3.64
N VAL A 121 10.20 -14.37 2.42
CA VAL A 121 8.81 -14.00 2.10
C VAL A 121 7.85 -14.92 2.86
N PRO A 122 6.82 -14.41 3.56
CA PRO A 122 5.86 -15.25 4.27
C PRO A 122 5.17 -16.27 3.36
N GLU A 123 5.00 -17.51 3.84
CA GLU A 123 4.50 -18.66 3.07
C GLU A 123 3.23 -18.35 2.26
N TRP A 124 2.25 -17.67 2.87
CA TRP A 124 0.97 -17.38 2.23
C TRP A 124 1.07 -16.44 1.02
N CYS A 125 2.17 -15.67 0.92
CA CYS A 125 2.45 -14.77 -0.20
C CYS A 125 3.74 -15.12 -0.96
N ALA A 126 4.33 -16.28 -0.68
CA ALA A 126 5.54 -16.74 -1.35
C ALA A 126 5.30 -16.96 -2.85
N GLY A 127 6.22 -16.49 -3.69
CA GLY A 127 6.13 -16.56 -5.15
C GLY A 127 5.03 -15.69 -5.78
N ALA A 128 4.29 -14.91 -4.98
CA ALA A 128 3.23 -14.08 -5.49
C ALA A 128 3.79 -12.88 -6.28
N PRO A 129 3.37 -12.67 -7.55
CA PRO A 129 3.95 -11.62 -8.41
C PRO A 129 3.61 -10.19 -7.96
N TRP A 130 2.68 -10.06 -7.02
CA TRP A 130 2.30 -8.78 -6.42
C TRP A 130 3.13 -8.40 -5.19
N VAL A 131 3.97 -9.31 -4.67
CA VAL A 131 5.04 -8.97 -3.73
C VAL A 131 6.22 -8.44 -4.54
N ARG A 132 6.25 -7.12 -4.72
CA ARG A 132 7.20 -6.42 -5.59
C ARG A 132 7.51 -5.02 -5.06
N PRO A 133 8.59 -4.37 -5.55
CA PRO A 133 8.85 -2.98 -5.22
C PRO A 133 7.67 -2.06 -5.55
N ILE A 134 7.58 -0.97 -4.79
CA ILE A 134 6.62 0.12 -4.98
C ILE A 134 7.34 1.42 -5.35
N ASP A 135 6.62 2.34 -5.98
CA ASP A 135 7.05 3.73 -6.08
C ASP A 135 6.49 4.55 -4.90
N GLU A 136 6.92 5.82 -4.80
CA GLU A 136 6.47 6.72 -3.72
C GLU A 136 4.97 7.02 -3.82
N LEU A 137 4.41 7.11 -5.04
CA LEU A 137 3.00 7.42 -5.25
C LEU A 137 2.08 6.27 -4.85
N ASP A 138 2.56 5.03 -4.86
CA ASP A 138 1.81 3.90 -4.30
C ASP A 138 1.62 4.06 -2.78
N LEU A 139 2.65 4.51 -2.06
CA LEU A 139 2.54 4.78 -0.63
C LEU A 139 1.66 6.00 -0.35
N TRP A 140 1.76 7.06 -1.15
CA TRP A 140 0.82 8.18 -1.07
C TRP A 140 -0.62 7.77 -1.39
N SER A 141 -0.83 6.85 -2.34
CA SER A 141 -2.16 6.29 -2.64
C SER A 141 -2.71 5.51 -1.46
N TYR A 142 -1.85 4.79 -0.73
CA TYR A 142 -2.21 4.15 0.53
C TYR A 142 -2.60 5.18 1.61
N ILE A 143 -1.89 6.29 1.73
CA ILE A 143 -2.26 7.37 2.66
C ILE A 143 -3.60 8.01 2.25
N VAL A 144 -3.85 8.21 0.96
CA VAL A 144 -5.17 8.66 0.45
C VAL A 144 -6.25 7.66 0.87
N ASP A 145 -6.04 6.36 0.68
CA ASP A 145 -6.99 5.32 1.12
C ASP A 145 -7.28 5.40 2.63
N LEU A 146 -6.26 5.60 3.47
CA LEU A 146 -6.44 5.78 4.90
C LEU A 146 -7.27 7.04 5.23
N SER A 147 -7.09 8.14 4.49
CA SER A 147 -7.91 9.35 4.68
C SER A 147 -9.39 9.14 4.34
N LEU A 148 -9.69 8.15 3.50
CA LEU A 148 -11.05 7.79 3.10
C LEU A 148 -11.70 6.75 4.04
N LEU A 149 -11.01 6.31 5.09
CA LEU A 149 -11.44 5.23 5.98
C LEU A 149 -12.80 5.48 6.64
N ALA A 150 -13.13 6.73 6.97
CA ALA A 150 -14.42 7.12 7.54
C ALA A 150 -15.45 7.58 6.49
N SER A 151 -15.18 7.36 5.19
CA SER A 151 -15.98 7.88 4.09
C SER A 151 -15.94 6.92 2.87
N GLY A 152 -15.62 7.44 1.68
CA GLY A 152 -15.75 6.76 0.39
C GLY A 152 -15.13 5.36 0.31
N ARG A 153 -14.11 5.03 1.13
CA ARG A 153 -13.55 3.69 1.20
C ARG A 153 -14.60 2.63 1.53
N ASN A 154 -15.53 2.92 2.45
CA ASN A 154 -16.58 1.97 2.85
C ASN A 154 -17.68 1.82 1.77
N LEU A 155 -17.71 2.72 0.80
CA LEU A 155 -18.68 2.73 -0.30
C LEU A 155 -18.06 2.28 -1.63
N ALA A 156 -16.76 1.95 -1.66
CA ALA A 156 -16.04 1.69 -2.90
C ALA A 156 -16.67 0.58 -3.76
N GLU A 157 -17.07 -0.54 -3.15
CA GLU A 157 -17.73 -1.63 -3.90
C GLU A 157 -19.12 -1.21 -4.44
N ILE A 158 -19.86 -0.37 -3.72
CA ILE A 158 -21.17 0.15 -4.18
C ILE A 158 -20.95 1.14 -5.34
N ILE A 159 -19.96 2.03 -5.20
CA ILE A 159 -19.58 2.99 -6.24
C ILE A 159 -19.15 2.26 -7.52
N GLY A 160 -18.32 1.21 -7.39
CA GLY A 160 -17.85 0.43 -8.54
C GLY A 160 -18.95 -0.37 -9.24
N ARG A 161 -20.13 -0.54 -8.61
CA ARG A 161 -21.32 -1.19 -9.18
C ARG A 161 -22.38 -0.20 -9.65
N ALA A 162 -22.16 1.10 -9.46
CA ALA A 162 -23.16 2.11 -9.78
C ALA A 162 -23.42 2.15 -11.28
N VAL A 163 -24.68 1.94 -11.67
CA VAL A 163 -25.16 2.00 -13.05
C VAL A 163 -26.25 3.06 -13.17
N ALA A 164 -26.26 3.78 -14.30
CA ALA A 164 -27.34 4.70 -14.61
C ALA A 164 -28.65 3.93 -14.87
N PRO A 165 -29.83 4.52 -14.58
CA PRO A 165 -31.11 3.92 -14.97
C PRO A 165 -31.19 3.77 -16.49
N GLY A 166 -31.84 2.70 -16.94
CA GLY A 166 -32.12 2.43 -18.34
C GLY A 166 -33.44 3.05 -18.81
N PRO A 167 -33.81 2.86 -20.08
CA PRO A 167 -35.09 3.32 -20.64
C PRO A 167 -36.32 2.80 -19.87
N ASP A 168 -36.20 1.61 -19.29
CA ASP A 168 -37.26 0.93 -18.54
C ASP A 168 -37.23 1.23 -17.03
N GLY A 169 -36.37 2.16 -16.58
CA GLY A 169 -36.24 2.56 -15.17
C GLY A 169 -34.93 2.12 -14.51
N PRO A 170 -34.85 2.17 -13.17
CA PRO A 170 -33.64 1.83 -12.43
C PRO A 170 -33.28 0.34 -12.59
N ALA A 171 -31.99 0.06 -12.71
CA ALA A 171 -31.49 -1.30 -12.68
C ALA A 171 -31.73 -1.94 -11.31
N GLU A 172 -31.80 -3.28 -11.28
CA GLU A 172 -31.87 -4.03 -10.03
C GLU A 172 -30.64 -3.70 -9.15
N PRO A 173 -30.82 -3.51 -7.83
CA PRO A 173 -29.69 -3.24 -6.94
C PRO A 173 -28.65 -4.34 -7.03
N ALA A 174 -27.39 -3.94 -7.20
CA ALA A 174 -26.30 -4.91 -7.22
C ALA A 174 -26.18 -5.60 -5.85
N PRO A 175 -25.85 -6.90 -5.81
CA PRO A 175 -25.76 -7.62 -4.56
C PRO A 175 -24.66 -7.03 -3.67
N VAL A 176 -25.01 -6.80 -2.40
CA VAL A 176 -24.09 -6.41 -1.33
C VAL A 176 -23.94 -7.60 -0.38
N SER A 177 -22.68 -7.94 -0.06
CA SER A 177 -22.18 -9.12 0.69
C SER A 177 -22.27 -10.48 -0.02
#